data_AF-A0A940HMS4-F1
#
_entry.id   AF-A0A940HMS4-F1
#
_cell.length_a   1.000
_cell.length_b   1.000
_cell.length_c   1.000
_cell.angle_alpha   90.00
_cell.angle_beta   90.00
_cell.angle_gamma   90.00
#
_symmetry.space_group_name_H-M   'P 1'
#
loop_
_entity.id
_entity.type
_entity.pdbx_description
1 polymer ?
#
loop_
_entity_poly.entity_id
_entity_poly.type
_entity_poly.pdbx_seq_one_letter_code
_entity_poly.pdbx_strand_id
1 'polypeptide(L)'
;MLQTTINHTARVAGKIRTLRRNREYSQEYMALLLNISQNAYSRLENGKTPITIDRLYQISTILQTNPTSLLDAEEVAVQEWQRARY
;
A
#
# COMPACT_ATOMS: atom_id res chain seq x y z
N MET A 1 -20.05 11.45 15.62
CA MET A 1 -18.58 11.35 15.67
C MET A 1 -18.13 10.96 14.28
N LEU A 2 -17.41 11.82 13.56
CA LEU A 2 -16.98 11.53 12.19
C LEU A 2 -16.13 10.26 12.25
N GLN A 3 -16.59 9.18 11.61
CA GLN A 3 -15.74 8.02 11.38
C GLN A 3 -14.58 8.52 10.52
N THR A 4 -13.40 8.66 11.11
CA THR A 4 -12.17 8.87 10.34
C THR A 4 -11.99 7.61 9.50
N THR A 5 -12.44 7.64 8.25
CA THR A 5 -12.32 6.50 7.34
C THR A 5 -10.84 6.15 7.24
N ILE A 6 -10.45 4.98 7.74
CA ILE A 6 -9.08 4.48 7.58
C ILE A 6 -8.83 4.35 6.08
N ASN A 7 -7.95 5.19 5.53
CA ASN A 7 -7.62 5.15 4.12
C ASN A 7 -6.61 4.01 3.87
N HIS A 8 -7.12 2.80 3.69
CA HIS A 8 -6.32 1.60 3.44
C HIS A 8 -5.41 1.76 2.21
N THR A 9 -5.89 2.43 1.15
CA THR A 9 -5.10 2.69 -0.07
C THR A 9 -3.87 3.53 0.24
N ALA A 10 -4.00 4.61 1.02
CA ALA A 10 -2.88 5.46 1.40
C ALA A 10 -1.83 4.69 2.23
N ARG A 11 -2.27 3.78 3.11
CA ARG A 11 -1.38 2.94 3.92
C ARG A 11 -0.53 2.00 3.05
N VAL A 12 -1.18 1.28 2.14
CA VAL A 12 -0.52 0.38 1.18
C VAL A 12 0.42 1.16 0.24
N ALA A 13 -0.04 2.31 -0.28
CA ALA A 13 0.77 3.17 -1.14
C ALA A 13 2.03 3.69 -0.43
N GLY A 14 1.91 4.04 0.86
CA GLY A 14 3.05 4.42 1.70
C GLY A 14 4.10 3.31 1.82
N LYS A 15 3.68 2.06 2.01
CA LYS A 15 4.59 0.90 2.02
C LYS A 15 5.31 0.69 0.70
N ILE A 16 4.57 0.78 -0.41
CA ILE A 16 5.13 0.67 -1.76
C ILE A 16 6.23 1.73 -1.95
N ARG A 17 5.97 2.98 -1.53
CA ARG A 17 6.95 4.08 -1.59
C ARG A 17 8.22 3.78 -0.78
N THR A 18 8.07 3.25 0.42
CA THR A 18 9.20 2.91 1.29
C THR A 18 10.05 1.80 0.67
N LEU A 19 9.43 0.70 0.25
CA LEU A 19 10.14 -0.42 -0.38
C LEU A 19 10.81 -0.02 -1.69
N ARG A 20 10.15 0.79 -2.53
CA ARG A 20 10.75 1.33 -3.76
C ARG A 20 12.03 2.11 -3.47
N ARG A 21 12.00 3.01 -2.49
CA ARG A 21 13.17 3.83 -2.11
C ARG A 21 14.30 2.99 -1.52
N ASN A 22 13.99 1.96 -0.74
CA ASN A 22 14.99 1.03 -0.20
C ASN A 22 15.73 0.24 -1.30
N ARG A 23 15.11 0.09 -2.47
CA ARG A 23 15.72 -0.51 -3.67
C ARG A 23 16.32 0.51 -4.62
N GLU A 24 16.31 1.79 -4.25
CA GLU A 24 16.81 2.90 -5.09
C GLU A 24 16.09 3.03 -6.45
N TYR A 25 14.87 2.50 -6.57
CA TYR A 25 14.09 2.59 -7.79
C TYR A 25 13.45 3.96 -7.94
N SER A 26 13.55 4.57 -9.13
CA SER A 26 12.84 5.82 -9.43
C SER A 26 11.34 5.57 -9.70
N GLN A 27 10.53 6.63 -9.69
CA GLN A 27 9.12 6.52 -10.07
C GLN A 27 8.98 6.19 -11.57
N GLU A 28 9.89 6.72 -12.39
CA GLU A 28 10.01 6.46 -13.82
C GLU A 28 10.30 4.99 -14.09
N TYR A 29 11.23 4.39 -13.31
CA TYR A 29 11.58 2.97 -13.43
C TYR A 29 10.38 2.06 -13.10
N MET A 30 9.66 2.35 -12.01
CA MET A 30 8.46 1.60 -11.66
C MET A 30 7.36 1.74 -12.71
N ALA A 31 7.15 2.96 -13.22
CA ALA A 31 6.16 3.23 -14.25
C ALA A 31 6.45 2.46 -15.55
N LEU A 32 7.73 2.41 -15.95
CA LEU A 32 8.20 1.61 -17.08
C LEU A 32 7.86 0.13 -16.89
N LEU A 33 8.21 -0.46 -15.75
CA LEU A 33 7.96 -1.88 -15.46
C LEU A 33 6.48 -2.23 -15.36
N LEU A 34 5.64 -1.28 -14.93
CA LEU A 34 4.20 -1.44 -14.85
C LEU A 34 3.47 -1.12 -16.17
N ASN A 35 4.20 -0.67 -17.19
CA ASN A 35 3.66 -0.19 -18.46
C ASN A 35 2.58 0.89 -18.26
N ILE A 36 2.89 1.92 -17.48
CA ILE A 36 2.04 3.09 -17.22
C ILE A 36 2.86 4.37 -17.30
N SER A 37 2.20 5.53 -17.36
CA SER A 37 2.92 6.80 -17.27
C SER A 37 3.48 7.04 -15.87
N GLN A 38 4.58 7.80 -15.79
CA GLN A 38 5.18 8.25 -14.53
C GLN A 38 4.13 8.91 -13.62
N ASN A 39 3.29 9.78 -14.20
CA ASN A 39 2.23 10.48 -13.47
C ASN A 39 1.19 9.50 -12.91
N ALA A 40 0.81 8.47 -13.68
CA ALA A 40 -0.10 7.42 -13.19
C ALA A 40 0.51 6.68 -12.00
N TYR A 41 1.79 6.31 -12.08
CA TYR A 41 2.50 5.71 -10.95
C TYR A 41 2.57 6.65 -9.74
N SER A 42 2.90 7.93 -9.94
CA SER A 42 2.93 8.93 -8.87
C SER A 42 1.59 9.08 -8.16
N ARG A 43 0.47 9.08 -8.90
CA ARG A 43 -0.87 9.10 -8.31
C ARG A 43 -1.17 7.85 -7.49
N LEU A 44 -0.78 6.67 -8.00
CA LEU A 44 -0.91 5.40 -7.29
C LEU A 44 -0.10 5.40 -5.99
N GLU A 45 1.17 5.79 -6.05
CA GLU A 45 2.08 5.84 -4.89
C GLU A 45 1.66 6.89 -3.84
N ASN A 46 0.90 7.90 -4.24
CA ASN A 46 0.31 8.89 -3.32
C ASN A 46 -1.12 8.52 -2.87
N GLY A 47 -1.62 7.32 -3.18
CA GLY A 47 -2.95 6.85 -2.78
C GLY A 47 -4.12 7.58 -3.45
N LYS A 48 -3.87 8.35 -4.52
CA LYS A 48 -4.90 9.09 -5.29
C LYS A 48 -5.62 8.23 -6.32
N THR A 49 -5.09 7.03 -6.58
CA THR A 49 -5.67 6.02 -7.47
C THR A 49 -5.82 4.73 -6.66
N PRO A 50 -6.99 4.09 -6.66
CA PRO A 50 -7.16 2.77 -6.05
C PRO A 50 -6.17 1.75 -6.61
N ILE A 51 -5.62 0.91 -5.74
CA ILE A 51 -4.73 -0.18 -6.14
C ILE A 51 -5.59 -1.42 -6.33
N THR A 52 -5.65 -1.94 -7.56
CA THR A 52 -6.31 -3.21 -7.85
C THR A 52 -5.46 -4.38 -7.35
N ILE A 53 -6.06 -5.55 -7.19
CA ILE A 53 -5.35 -6.77 -6.80
C ILE A 53 -4.24 -7.09 -7.82
N ASP A 54 -4.54 -7.05 -9.12
CA ASP A 54 -3.54 -7.30 -10.17
C ASP A 54 -2.34 -6.35 -10.06
N ARG A 55 -2.59 -5.06 -9.77
CA ARG A 55 -1.51 -4.08 -9.57
C ARG A 55 -0.73 -4.35 -8.31
N LEU A 56 -1.37 -4.76 -7.23
CA LEU A 56 -0.67 -5.17 -6.01
C LEU A 56 0.30 -6.32 -6.30
N TYR A 57 -0.14 -7.35 -7.02
CA TYR A 57 0.71 -8.50 -7.40
C TYR A 57 1.88 -8.06 -8.29
N GLN A 58 1.62 -7.29 -9.35
CA GLN A 58 2.69 -6.80 -10.23
C GLN A 58 3.72 -5.96 -9.47
N ILE A 59 3.28 -5.05 -8.60
CA ILE A 59 4.16 -4.24 -7.77
C ILE A 59 4.97 -5.12 -6.82
N SER A 60 4.33 -6.12 -6.21
CA SER A 60 5.02 -7.06 -5.31
C SER A 60 6.10 -7.87 -6.03
N THR A 61 5.85 -8.29 -7.28
CA THR A 61 6.84 -8.94 -8.14
C THR A 61 8.02 -8.03 -8.45
N ILE A 62 7.76 -6.78 -8.86
CA ILE A 62 8.82 -5.79 -9.15
C ILE A 62 9.66 -5.50 -7.90
N LEU A 63 9.00 -5.33 -6.76
CA LEU A 63 9.66 -5.07 -5.47
C LEU A 63 10.16 -6.35 -4.79
N GLN A 64 10.10 -7.51 -5.46
CA GLN A 64 10.53 -8.83 -4.97
C GLN A 64 10.10 -9.06 -3.51
N THR A 65 8.81 -8.89 -3.23
CA THR A 65 8.22 -9.08 -1.91
C THR A 65 6.91 -9.85 -2.02
N ASN A 66 6.44 -10.41 -0.91
CA ASN A 66 5.13 -11.04 -0.87
C ASN A 66 4.05 -9.94 -0.92
N PRO A 67 3.00 -10.06 -1.75
CA PRO A 67 1.90 -9.07 -1.78
C PRO A 67 1.24 -8.85 -0.42
N THR A 68 1.22 -9.84 0.47
CA THR A 68 0.70 -9.69 1.83
C THR A 68 1.53 -8.74 2.69
N SER A 69 2.83 -8.58 2.42
CA SER A 69 3.69 -7.65 3.17
C SER A 69 3.32 -6.18 2.92
N LEU A 70 2.76 -5.90 1.74
CA LEU A 70 2.28 -4.59 1.33
C LEU A 70 0.96 -4.22 2.04
N LEU A 71 0.26 -5.21 2.57
CA LEU A 71 -0.90 -5.03 3.45
C LEU A 71 -0.38 -4.98 4.89
N ASP A 72 -0.80 -4.04 5.74
CA ASP A 72 -0.57 -4.24 7.18
C ASP A 72 -1.59 -5.23 7.72
N ALA A 73 -1.13 -6.16 8.55
CA ALA A 73 -1.99 -6.72 9.56
C ALA A 73 -2.44 -5.57 10.44
N GLU A 74 -3.75 -5.32 10.52
CA GLU A 74 -4.23 -4.59 11.68
C GLU A 74 -3.82 -5.44 12.89
N GLU A 75 -3.01 -4.87 13.77
CA GLU A 75 -3.12 -5.25 15.16
C GLU A 75 -4.52 -4.79 15.54
N VAL A 76 -5.51 -5.68 15.36
CA VAL A 76 -6.83 -5.51 15.95
C VAL A 76 -6.52 -5.49 17.43
N ALA A 77 -6.35 -4.29 17.98
CA ALA A 77 -6.15 -4.12 19.39
C ALA A 77 -7.35 -4.83 20.04
N VAL A 78 -7.09 -5.97 20.68
CA VAL A 78 -8.08 -6.80 21.38
C VAL A 78 -8.49 -6.04 22.66
N GLN A 79 -8.93 -4.79 22.50
CA GLN A 79 -9.16 -3.83 23.57
C GLN A 79 -10.65 -3.72 23.91
N GLU A 80 -11.54 -4.32 23.10
CA GLU A 80 -12.99 -4.32 23.40
C GLU A 80 -13.50 -5.60 24.05
N TRP A 81 -12.77 -6.72 23.97
CA TRP A 81 -13.20 -7.98 24.59
C TRP A 81 -12.95 -8.03 26.10
N GLN A 82 -12.13 -7.13 26.66
CA GLN A 82 -11.85 -7.08 28.10
C GLN A 82 -12.75 -6.11 28.88
N ARG A 83 -13.55 -5.26 28.21
CA ARG A 83 -14.46 -4.31 28.87
C ARG A 83 -15.89 -4.83 29.04
N ALA A 84 -16.28 -5.88 28.32
CA ALA A 84 -17.59 -6.52 28.46
C ALA A 84 -17.63 -7.65 29.52
N ARG A 85 -16.54 -7.83 30.28
CA ARG A 85 -16.45 -8.82 31.34
C ARG A 85 -15.98 -8.17 32.64
N TYR A 86 -16.78 -7.24 33.14
CA TYR A 86 -17.13 -7.05 34.56
C TYR A 86 -18.21 -5.97 34.68
#